data_AF-A0A933LG93-F1
#
_entry.id   AF-A0A933LG93-F1
#
_cell.length_a   1.000
_cell.length_b   1.000
_cell.length_c   1.000
_cell.angle_alpha   90.00
_cell.angle_beta   90.00
_cell.angle_gamma   90.00
#
_symmetry.space_group_name_H-M   'P 1'
#
loop_
_entity.id
_entity.type
_entity.pdbx_description
1 polymer ?
#
loop_
_entity_poly.entity_id
_entity_poly.type
_entity_poly.pdbx_seq_one_letter_code
_entity_poly.pdbx_strand_id
1 'polypeptide(L)'
;MAAAHANGQDWQGLIEHITESEFRNNGRFDAQTGPELAKRFLPLTGAMRGFWEGVTNDSREFLSPEQVANLQKWSDRNRALIDGAEEQMHRWAAGDVDKDGRPFRSAQPPQEDTQTPEQKAAERRQMLLEWARHRAERDLEQMPPEGWGSFIERSAAFFGFSDEQKTHARAIRDKYQNQVKAIMTPQWRTRVLSNRLKQNLIDTSGERESLEPWRYRLGTEYRELTEPVNKLADALRTEVVALATPEQRTAAVATVGQAAAKHGATAEELRTIEAVMKP
;
A
#
# COMPACT_ATOMS: atom_id res chain seq x y z
N MET A 1 -7.23 -5.71 21.63
CA MET A 1 -8.17 -4.82 20.89
C MET A 1 -8.82 -3.73 21.75
N ALA A 2 -9.20 -3.98 23.02
CA ALA A 2 -9.85 -2.96 23.87
C ALA A 2 -9.04 -1.66 24.04
N ALA A 3 -7.72 -1.74 24.22
CA ALA A 3 -6.83 -0.57 24.35
C ALA A 3 -6.77 0.29 23.07
N ALA A 4 -6.90 -0.31 21.89
CA ALA A 4 -6.92 0.42 20.62
C ALA A 4 -8.21 1.23 20.44
N HIS A 5 -9.36 0.67 20.86
CA HIS A 5 -10.63 1.38 20.84
C HIS A 5 -10.70 2.51 21.87
N ALA A 6 -10.13 2.30 23.07
CA ALA A 6 -10.15 3.30 24.13
C ALA A 6 -9.37 4.58 23.80
N ASN A 7 -8.32 4.47 22.96
CA ASN A 7 -7.44 5.58 22.60
C ASN A 7 -7.60 6.04 21.14
N GLY A 8 -8.68 5.63 20.46
CA GLY A 8 -8.82 5.82 19.01
C GLY A 8 -8.73 7.29 18.56
N GLN A 9 -9.34 8.21 19.33
CA GLN A 9 -9.29 9.65 19.05
C GLN A 9 -7.88 10.23 19.23
N ASP A 10 -7.18 9.81 20.28
CA ASP A 10 -5.81 10.28 20.56
C ASP A 10 -4.83 9.77 19.50
N TRP A 11 -4.97 8.52 19.05
CA TRP A 11 -4.20 7.96 17.94
C TRP A 11 -4.46 8.70 16.62
N GLN A 12 -5.72 8.98 16.31
CA GLN A 12 -6.09 9.75 15.13
C GLN A 12 -5.43 11.14 15.18
N GLY A 13 -5.57 11.85 16.30
CA GLY A 13 -5.00 13.18 16.49
C GLY A 13 -3.46 13.20 16.42
N LEU A 14 -2.78 12.13 16.85
CA LEU A 14 -1.35 11.97 16.68
C LEU A 14 -0.97 11.76 15.19
N ILE A 15 -1.64 10.84 14.49
CA ILE A 15 -1.36 10.50 13.09
C ILE A 15 -1.60 11.70 12.17
N GLU A 16 -2.70 12.43 12.38
CA GLU A 16 -3.01 13.64 11.62
C GLU A 16 -1.91 14.68 11.79
N HIS A 17 -1.43 14.90 13.02
CA HIS A 17 -0.37 15.87 13.29
C HIS A 17 0.98 15.48 12.68
N ILE A 18 1.34 14.18 12.73
CA ILE A 18 2.55 13.67 12.07
C ILE A 18 2.44 13.86 10.56
N THR A 19 1.30 13.49 9.96
CA THR A 19 1.05 13.63 8.51
C THR A 19 1.10 15.09 8.07
N GLU A 20 0.47 15.99 8.81
CA GLU A 20 0.51 17.43 8.56
C GLU A 20 1.96 17.97 8.62
N SER A 21 2.75 17.49 9.57
CA SER A 21 4.15 17.86 9.73
C SER A 21 5.05 17.25 8.64
N GLU A 22 4.73 16.06 8.13
CA GLU A 22 5.35 15.49 6.92
C GLU A 22 5.15 16.40 5.71
N PHE A 23 3.93 16.88 5.49
CA PHE A 23 3.64 17.80 4.38
C PHE A 23 4.25 19.19 4.55
N ARG A 24 4.22 19.76 5.76
CA ARG A 24 4.71 21.12 6.00
C ARG A 24 6.23 21.20 6.10
N ASN A 25 6.83 20.27 6.82
CA ASN A 25 8.22 20.36 7.29
C ASN A 25 9.07 19.14 6.87
N ASN A 26 8.59 18.33 5.92
CA ASN A 26 9.29 17.11 5.46
C ASN A 26 9.63 16.16 6.63
N GLY A 27 8.71 16.06 7.59
CA GLY A 27 8.81 15.16 8.75
C GLY A 27 9.76 15.65 9.84
N ARG A 28 10.19 16.91 9.80
CA ARG A 28 10.99 17.55 10.86
C ARG A 28 10.09 18.34 11.80
N PHE A 29 10.38 18.25 13.09
CA PHE A 29 9.72 19.02 14.12
C PHE A 29 10.67 20.08 14.67
N ASP A 30 10.15 21.27 14.87
CA ASP A 30 10.85 22.42 15.41
C ASP A 30 10.39 22.73 16.84
N ALA A 31 10.88 23.83 17.41
CA ALA A 31 10.52 24.26 18.76
C ALA A 31 9.02 24.57 18.94
N GLN A 32 8.25 24.75 17.86
CA GLN A 32 6.82 25.00 17.92
C GLN A 32 6.00 23.70 17.79
N THR A 33 6.38 22.83 16.85
CA THR A 33 5.65 21.61 16.52
C THR A 33 6.06 20.42 17.38
N GLY A 34 7.29 20.38 17.87
CA GLY A 34 7.80 19.31 18.75
C GLY A 34 7.05 19.18 20.08
N PRO A 35 6.79 20.27 20.83
CA PRO A 35 6.01 20.20 22.07
C PRO A 35 4.57 19.69 21.85
N GLU A 36 3.94 20.06 20.72
CA GLU A 36 2.59 19.60 20.39
C GLU A 36 2.57 18.10 20.04
N LEU A 37 3.57 17.62 19.30
CA LEU A 37 3.75 16.18 19.08
C LEU A 37 3.90 15.43 20.42
N ALA A 38 4.76 15.93 21.31
CA ALA A 38 4.99 15.32 22.60
C ALA A 38 3.71 15.24 23.45
N LYS A 39 2.93 16.31 23.48
CA LYS A 39 1.65 16.37 24.20
C LYS A 39 0.65 15.32 23.71
N ARG A 40 0.65 15.01 22.41
CA ARG A 40 -0.21 13.98 21.80
C ARG A 40 0.33 12.57 21.98
N PHE A 41 1.65 12.41 22.00
CA PHE A 41 2.30 11.10 22.09
C PHE A 41 2.33 10.54 23.52
N LEU A 42 2.67 11.36 24.52
CA LEU A 42 2.88 10.89 25.90
C LEU A 42 1.69 10.12 26.51
N PRO A 43 0.41 10.53 26.32
CA PRO A 43 -0.73 9.77 26.83
C PRO A 43 -0.84 8.35 26.23
N LEU A 44 -0.26 8.12 25.04
CA LEU A 44 -0.37 6.86 24.31
C LEU A 44 0.70 5.83 24.70
N THR A 45 1.79 6.22 25.36
CA THR A 45 2.94 5.33 25.66
C THR A 45 2.53 4.13 26.51
N GLY A 46 1.66 4.33 27.49
CA GLY A 46 1.10 3.25 28.32
C GLY A 46 0.30 2.25 27.49
N ALA A 47 -0.53 2.72 26.57
CA ALA A 47 -1.30 1.86 25.67
C ALA A 47 -0.40 1.09 24.69
N MET A 48 0.68 1.71 24.20
CA MET A 48 1.68 1.05 23.35
C MET A 48 2.41 -0.08 24.09
N ARG A 49 2.83 0.15 25.35
CA ARG A 49 3.46 -0.91 26.17
C ARG A 49 2.50 -2.06 26.43
N GLY A 50 1.27 -1.77 26.85
CA GLY A 50 0.25 -2.77 27.10
C GLY A 50 -0.13 -3.57 25.84
N PHE A 51 -0.08 -2.96 24.66
CA PHE A 51 -0.26 -3.65 23.39
C PHE A 51 0.80 -4.75 23.18
N TRP A 52 2.09 -4.44 23.33
CA TRP A 52 3.17 -5.41 23.12
C TRP A 52 3.18 -6.55 24.14
N GLU A 53 2.81 -6.24 25.39
CA GLU A 53 2.60 -7.24 26.43
C GLU A 53 1.43 -8.17 26.06
N GLY A 54 0.29 -7.60 25.67
CA GLY A 54 -0.88 -8.35 25.23
C GLY A 54 -0.57 -9.26 24.04
N VAL A 55 0.07 -8.74 22.98
CA VAL A 55 0.48 -9.54 21.81
C VAL A 55 1.35 -10.73 22.22
N THR A 56 2.30 -10.51 23.14
CA THR A 56 3.20 -11.59 23.58
C THR A 56 2.44 -12.65 24.38
N ASN A 57 1.56 -12.23 25.30
CA ASN A 57 0.78 -13.14 26.13
C ASN A 57 -0.24 -13.93 25.31
N ASP A 58 -1.01 -13.26 24.46
CA ASP A 58 -2.06 -13.87 23.63
C ASP A 58 -1.49 -14.84 22.59
N SER A 59 -0.25 -14.60 22.10
CA SER A 59 0.38 -15.46 21.09
C SER A 59 1.03 -16.72 21.66
N ARG A 60 1.28 -16.79 22.98
CA ARG A 60 2.01 -17.91 23.61
C ARG A 60 1.35 -19.27 23.39
N GLU A 61 0.02 -19.30 23.32
CA GLU A 61 -0.75 -20.54 23.14
C GLU A 61 -0.63 -21.12 21.72
N PHE A 62 -0.26 -20.28 20.74
CA PHE A 62 -0.25 -20.64 19.31
C PHE A 62 1.16 -20.82 18.75
N LEU A 63 2.19 -20.50 19.53
CA LEU A 63 3.57 -20.47 19.09
C LEU A 63 4.41 -21.53 19.79
N SER A 64 5.40 -22.07 19.07
CA SER A 64 6.42 -22.91 19.69
C SER A 64 7.26 -22.11 20.71
N PRO A 65 7.93 -22.77 21.67
CA PRO A 65 8.78 -22.09 22.65
C PRO A 65 9.86 -21.19 22.03
N GLU A 66 10.45 -21.61 20.90
CA GLU A 66 11.44 -20.82 20.17
C GLU A 66 10.82 -19.55 19.57
N GLN A 67 9.64 -19.66 18.95
CA GLN A 67 8.91 -18.51 18.42
C GLN A 67 8.47 -17.55 19.53
N VAL A 68 8.06 -18.06 20.70
CA VAL A 68 7.74 -17.24 21.88
C VAL A 68 8.98 -16.49 22.36
N ALA A 69 10.15 -17.14 22.44
CA ALA A 69 11.38 -16.48 22.84
C ALA A 69 11.79 -15.36 21.86
N ASN A 70 11.65 -15.60 20.54
CA ASN A 70 11.90 -14.59 19.52
C ASN A 70 10.90 -13.43 19.61
N LEU A 71 9.61 -13.73 19.81
CA LEU A 71 8.57 -12.72 20.00
C LEU A 71 8.82 -11.88 21.26
N GLN A 72 9.22 -12.52 22.37
CA GLN A 72 9.58 -11.84 23.61
C GLN A 72 10.76 -10.87 23.39
N LYS A 73 11.83 -11.33 22.73
CA LYS A 73 12.98 -10.48 22.41
C LYS A 73 12.58 -9.28 21.55
N TRP A 74 11.66 -9.46 20.61
CA TRP A 74 11.13 -8.36 19.80
C TRP A 74 10.21 -7.42 20.60
N SER A 75 9.37 -7.96 21.48
CA SER A 75 8.52 -7.19 22.39
C SER A 75 9.35 -6.33 23.34
N ASP A 76 10.43 -6.87 23.90
CA ASP A 76 11.35 -6.15 24.79
C ASP A 76 12.07 -5.03 24.04
N ARG A 77 12.52 -5.29 22.80
CA ARG A 77 13.10 -4.25 21.93
C ARG A 77 12.10 -3.12 21.65
N ASN A 78 10.85 -3.43 21.35
CA ASN A 78 9.83 -2.42 21.11
C ASN A 78 9.48 -1.62 22.37
N ARG A 79 9.48 -2.26 23.55
CA ARG A 79 9.32 -1.55 24.83
C ARG A 79 10.45 -0.56 25.06
N ALA A 80 11.70 -0.98 24.88
CA ALA A 80 12.85 -0.08 25.00
C ALA A 80 12.78 1.10 24.01
N LEU A 81 12.29 0.86 22.78
CA LEU A 81 12.02 1.94 21.81
C LEU A 81 10.94 2.91 22.28
N ILE A 82 9.86 2.41 22.90
CA ILE A 82 8.79 3.25 23.45
C ILE A 82 9.31 4.08 24.62
N ASP A 83 10.10 3.47 25.51
CA ASP A 83 10.68 4.14 26.67
C ASP A 83 11.62 5.27 26.22
N GLY A 84 12.51 5.00 25.26
CA GLY A 84 13.38 6.03 24.67
C GLY A 84 12.61 7.13 23.93
N ALA A 85 11.50 6.78 23.27
CA ALA A 85 10.63 7.77 22.62
C ALA A 85 9.88 8.63 23.64
N GLU A 86 9.42 8.04 24.74
CA GLU A 86 8.76 8.75 25.85
C GLU A 86 9.71 9.75 26.51
N GLU A 87 10.95 9.34 26.81
CA GLU A 87 11.99 10.24 27.31
C GLU A 87 12.25 11.41 26.36
N GLN A 88 12.36 11.13 25.05
CA GLN A 88 12.54 12.17 24.03
C GLN A 88 11.33 13.11 23.97
N MET A 89 10.12 12.60 24.07
CA MET A 89 8.91 13.42 24.07
C MET A 89 8.80 14.27 25.35
N HIS A 90 9.25 13.77 26.51
CA HIS A 90 9.35 14.61 27.70
C HIS A 90 10.30 15.79 27.50
N ARG A 91 11.46 15.59 26.85
CA ARG A 91 12.37 16.69 26.47
C ARG A 91 11.70 17.68 25.52
N TRP A 92 11.01 17.18 24.49
CA TRP A 92 10.33 18.02 23.51
C TRP A 92 9.17 18.80 24.12
N ALA A 93 8.42 18.21 25.04
CA ALA A 93 7.38 18.90 25.81
C ALA A 93 7.97 20.05 26.65
N ALA A 94 9.22 19.93 27.10
CA ALA A 94 9.97 21.00 27.77
C ALA A 94 10.59 22.03 26.81
N GLY A 95 10.37 21.89 25.49
CA GLY A 95 10.92 22.78 24.46
C GLY A 95 12.34 22.43 23.99
N ASP A 96 12.93 21.36 24.51
CA ASP A 96 14.27 20.88 24.11
C ASP A 96 14.17 19.99 22.87
N VAL A 97 13.87 20.60 21.72
CA VAL A 97 13.80 19.94 20.43
C VAL A 97 15.16 19.97 19.75
N ASP A 98 15.74 18.79 19.52
CA ASP A 98 17.04 18.65 18.85
C ASP A 98 17.03 19.30 17.45
N LYS A 99 18.19 19.83 17.01
CA LYS A 99 18.34 20.51 15.70
C LYS A 99 17.94 19.65 14.50
N ASP A 100 18.05 18.33 14.62
CA ASP A 100 17.64 17.39 13.58
C ASP A 100 16.12 17.22 13.51
N GLY A 101 15.39 17.53 14.59
CA GLY A 101 13.93 17.52 14.65
C GLY A 101 13.28 16.16 14.40
N ARG A 102 13.99 15.05 14.64
CA ARG A 102 13.52 13.68 14.35
C ARG A 102 13.11 12.97 15.66
N PRO A 103 11.82 12.69 15.87
CA PRO A 103 11.28 12.28 17.18
C PRO A 103 11.75 10.90 17.66
N PHE A 104 12.15 10.01 16.75
CA PHE A 104 12.42 8.59 17.07
C PHE A 104 13.85 8.14 16.78
N ARG A 105 14.78 9.08 16.51
CA ARG A 105 16.17 8.72 16.16
C ARG A 105 17.00 8.35 17.38
N SER A 106 16.82 9.06 18.49
CA SER A 106 17.47 8.84 19.78
C SER A 106 16.89 7.67 20.57
N ALA A 107 15.63 7.32 20.30
CA ALA A 107 14.92 6.22 20.95
C ALA A 107 15.46 4.84 20.56
N GLN A 108 16.25 4.74 19.48
CA GLN A 108 16.89 3.49 19.11
C GLN A 108 17.88 3.11 20.21
N PRO A 109 17.71 1.96 20.91
CA PRO A 109 18.70 1.51 21.86
C PRO A 109 20.05 1.49 21.13
N PRO A 110 21.15 1.93 21.76
CA PRO A 110 22.46 1.84 21.16
C PRO A 110 22.65 0.40 20.74
N GLN A 111 22.51 0.13 19.44
CA GLN A 111 22.84 -1.17 18.91
C GLN A 111 24.33 -1.27 19.19
N GLU A 112 24.72 -2.18 20.08
CA GLU A 112 26.09 -2.64 20.13
C GLU A 112 26.42 -3.08 18.72
N ASP A 113 27.14 -2.20 18.02
CA ASP A 113 27.32 -2.26 16.60
C ASP A 113 28.44 -3.26 16.30
N THR A 114 28.18 -4.50 16.72
CA THR A 114 29.08 -5.64 16.60
C THR A 114 29.23 -6.07 15.13
N GLN A 115 28.39 -5.53 14.24
CA GLN A 115 28.47 -5.76 12.82
C GLN A 115 29.50 -4.83 12.17
N THR A 116 30.42 -5.45 11.42
CA THR A 116 31.31 -4.74 10.52
C THR A 116 30.52 -3.97 9.44
N PRO A 117 31.08 -2.90 8.87
CA PRO A 117 30.47 -2.19 7.74
C PRO A 117 30.11 -3.12 6.56
N GLU A 118 30.89 -4.18 6.35
CA GLU A 118 30.63 -5.18 5.32
C GLU A 118 29.41 -6.03 5.63
N GLN A 119 29.25 -6.50 6.88
CA GLN A 119 28.06 -7.24 7.31
C GLN A 119 26.80 -6.40 7.18
N LYS A 120 26.84 -5.13 7.57
CA LYS A 120 25.71 -4.20 7.36
C LYS A 120 25.38 -3.99 5.90
N ALA A 121 26.40 -3.84 5.06
CA ALA A 121 26.21 -3.69 3.63
C ALA A 121 25.59 -4.96 3.03
N ALA A 122 26.01 -6.15 3.48
CA ALA A 122 25.45 -7.42 3.07
C ALA A 122 23.98 -7.58 3.51
N GLU A 123 23.66 -7.30 4.78
CA GLU A 123 22.30 -7.32 5.32
C GLU A 123 21.40 -6.34 4.56
N ARG A 124 21.87 -5.11 4.32
CA ARG A 124 21.14 -4.12 3.52
C ARG A 124 20.89 -4.61 2.10
N ARG A 125 21.88 -5.21 1.44
CA ARG A 125 21.70 -5.80 0.09
C ARG A 125 20.66 -6.92 0.10
N GLN A 126 20.69 -7.80 1.09
CA GLN A 126 19.72 -8.88 1.25
C GLN A 126 18.31 -8.32 1.47
N MET A 127 18.14 -7.37 2.39
CA MET A 127 16.86 -6.71 2.64
C MET A 127 16.30 -6.04 1.39
N LEU A 128 17.14 -5.34 0.61
CA LEU A 128 16.72 -4.73 -0.65
C LEU A 128 16.29 -5.78 -1.68
N LEU A 129 17.00 -6.90 -1.76
CA LEU A 129 16.64 -8.00 -2.65
C LEU A 129 15.31 -8.65 -2.26
N GLU A 130 15.10 -8.91 -0.97
CA GLU A 130 13.84 -9.46 -0.44
C GLU A 130 12.67 -8.51 -0.68
N TRP A 131 12.85 -7.22 -0.42
CA TRP A 131 11.84 -6.20 -0.70
C TRP A 131 11.52 -6.10 -2.19
N ALA A 132 12.54 -6.09 -3.05
CA ALA A 132 12.36 -6.04 -4.50
C ALA A 132 11.63 -7.29 -5.04
N ARG A 133 11.90 -8.46 -4.44
CA ARG A 133 11.20 -9.72 -4.74
C ARG A 133 9.75 -9.67 -4.31
N HIS A 134 9.45 -9.29 -3.07
CA HIS A 134 8.08 -9.17 -2.59
C HIS A 134 7.26 -8.17 -3.42
N ARG A 135 7.87 -7.06 -3.84
CA ARG A 135 7.22 -6.11 -4.73
C ARG A 135 6.94 -6.70 -6.11
N ALA A 136 7.89 -7.43 -6.69
CA ALA A 136 7.71 -8.10 -7.97
C ALA A 136 6.65 -9.22 -7.92
N GLU A 137 6.57 -9.96 -6.81
CA GLU A 137 5.52 -10.95 -6.55
C GLU A 137 4.15 -10.29 -6.43
N ARG A 138 4.06 -9.18 -5.67
CA ARG A 138 2.82 -8.39 -5.56
C ARG A 138 2.36 -7.83 -6.90
N ASP A 139 3.27 -7.31 -7.73
CA ASP A 139 2.95 -6.83 -9.06
C ASP A 139 2.29 -7.93 -9.90
N LEU A 140 2.82 -9.16 -9.82
CA LEU A 140 2.29 -10.33 -10.52
C LEU A 140 0.94 -10.81 -9.96
N GLU A 141 0.74 -10.71 -8.64
CA GLU A 141 -0.54 -11.04 -7.99
C GLU A 141 -1.65 -10.05 -8.36
N GLN A 142 -1.32 -8.77 -8.56
CA GLN A 142 -2.28 -7.74 -8.97
C GLN A 142 -2.61 -7.77 -10.46
N MET A 143 -1.95 -8.63 -11.25
CA MET A 143 -2.25 -8.77 -12.67
C MET A 143 -3.60 -9.46 -12.91
N PRO A 144 -4.26 -9.21 -14.05
CA PRO A 144 -5.41 -10.00 -14.47
C PRO A 144 -5.12 -11.50 -14.38
N PRO A 145 -6.08 -12.31 -13.93
CA PRO A 145 -7.49 -11.98 -13.77
C PRO A 145 -7.88 -11.43 -12.38
N GLU A 146 -6.91 -11.07 -11.53
CA GLU A 146 -7.20 -10.55 -10.19
C GLU A 146 -8.05 -9.26 -10.27
N GLY A 147 -9.05 -9.14 -9.39
CA GLY A 147 -9.97 -7.99 -9.38
C GLY A 147 -11.05 -7.96 -10.46
N TRP A 148 -11.08 -8.89 -11.44
CA TRP A 148 -12.17 -8.95 -12.44
C TRP A 148 -13.54 -9.22 -11.82
N GLY A 149 -13.61 -10.00 -10.74
CA GLY A 149 -14.84 -10.19 -9.97
C GLY A 149 -15.36 -8.86 -9.41
N SER A 150 -14.50 -8.10 -8.73
CA SER A 150 -14.86 -6.77 -8.20
C SER A 150 -15.23 -5.79 -9.30
N PHE A 151 -14.60 -5.86 -10.48
CA PHE A 151 -15.00 -5.07 -11.65
C PHE A 151 -16.45 -5.39 -12.06
N ILE A 152 -16.80 -6.67 -12.23
CA ILE A 152 -18.15 -7.09 -12.62
C ILE A 152 -19.20 -6.66 -11.59
N GLU A 153 -18.93 -6.86 -10.29
CA GLU A 153 -19.87 -6.44 -9.25
C GLU A 153 -20.07 -4.92 -9.24
N ARG A 154 -19.00 -4.13 -9.42
CA ARG A 154 -19.11 -2.67 -9.57
C ARG A 154 -19.86 -2.26 -10.82
N SER A 155 -19.60 -2.90 -11.97
CA SER A 155 -20.34 -2.65 -13.21
C SER A 155 -21.82 -3.00 -13.07
N ALA A 156 -22.13 -4.14 -12.45
CA ALA A 156 -23.50 -4.57 -12.19
C ALA A 156 -24.25 -3.59 -11.29
N ALA A 157 -23.61 -3.11 -10.21
CA ALA A 157 -24.18 -2.09 -9.34
C ALA A 157 -24.37 -0.75 -10.06
N PHE A 158 -23.39 -0.34 -10.87
CA PHE A 158 -23.39 0.95 -11.57
C PHE A 158 -24.43 1.02 -12.69
N PHE A 159 -24.54 -0.02 -13.52
CA PHE A 159 -25.51 -0.07 -14.62
C PHE A 159 -26.88 -0.65 -14.21
N GLY A 160 -27.01 -1.18 -12.99
CA GLY A 160 -28.24 -1.82 -12.53
C GLY A 160 -28.54 -3.13 -13.28
N PHE A 161 -27.55 -4.02 -13.39
CA PHE A 161 -27.71 -5.29 -14.11
C PHE A 161 -28.79 -6.18 -13.49
N SER A 162 -29.60 -6.82 -14.34
CA SER A 162 -30.49 -7.91 -13.97
C SER A 162 -29.72 -9.16 -13.55
N ASP A 163 -30.40 -10.13 -12.96
CA ASP A 163 -29.76 -11.38 -12.54
C ASP A 163 -29.29 -12.23 -13.73
N GLU A 164 -29.99 -12.14 -14.87
CA GLU A 164 -29.55 -12.73 -16.14
C GLU A 164 -28.27 -12.05 -16.65
N GLN A 165 -28.21 -10.71 -16.65
CA GLN A 165 -27.02 -9.96 -17.05
C GLN A 165 -25.82 -10.29 -16.13
N LYS A 166 -26.01 -10.36 -14.81
CA LYS A 166 -24.96 -10.78 -13.86
C LYS A 166 -24.46 -12.20 -14.14
N THR A 167 -25.38 -13.11 -14.44
CA THR A 167 -25.03 -14.50 -14.79
C THR A 167 -24.22 -14.54 -16.08
N HIS A 168 -24.61 -13.76 -17.08
CA HIS A 168 -23.85 -13.63 -18.33
C HIS A 168 -22.47 -13.00 -18.10
N ALA A 169 -22.37 -11.96 -17.28
CA ALA A 169 -21.09 -11.33 -16.93
C ALA A 169 -20.12 -12.32 -16.25
N ARG A 170 -20.62 -13.19 -15.36
CA ARG A 170 -19.82 -14.27 -14.75
C ARG A 170 -19.35 -15.29 -15.79
N ALA A 171 -20.19 -15.67 -16.75
CA ALA A 171 -19.78 -16.56 -17.84
C ALA A 171 -18.68 -15.94 -18.72
N ILE A 172 -18.79 -14.63 -19.04
CA ILE A 172 -17.75 -13.87 -19.75
C ILE A 172 -16.44 -13.89 -18.96
N ARG A 173 -16.50 -13.63 -17.64
CA ARG A 173 -15.33 -13.70 -16.76
C ARG A 173 -14.64 -15.06 -16.84
N ASP A 174 -15.39 -16.14 -16.67
CA ASP A 174 -14.83 -17.49 -16.61
C ASP A 174 -14.19 -17.89 -17.95
N LYS A 175 -14.81 -17.51 -19.08
CA LYS A 175 -14.24 -17.63 -20.43
C LYS A 175 -12.86 -16.96 -20.52
N TYR A 176 -12.76 -15.68 -20.17
CA TYR A 176 -11.50 -14.92 -20.26
C TYR A 176 -10.47 -15.38 -19.21
N GLN A 177 -10.91 -15.83 -18.03
CA GLN A 177 -10.00 -16.36 -17.01
C GLN A 177 -9.27 -17.60 -17.52
N ASN A 178 -9.98 -18.49 -18.23
CA ASN A 178 -9.36 -19.66 -18.83
C ASN A 178 -8.35 -19.29 -19.92
N GLN A 179 -8.63 -18.25 -20.73
CA GLN A 179 -7.68 -17.76 -21.73
C GLN A 179 -6.42 -17.13 -21.09
N VAL A 180 -6.58 -16.34 -20.03
CA VAL A 180 -5.44 -15.78 -19.29
C VAL A 180 -4.60 -16.88 -18.65
N LYS A 181 -5.21 -17.91 -18.05
CA LYS A 181 -4.49 -19.06 -17.49
C LYS A 181 -3.64 -19.79 -18.54
N ALA A 182 -4.09 -19.86 -19.79
CA ALA A 182 -3.33 -20.45 -20.89
C ALA A 182 -2.08 -19.61 -21.26
N ILE A 183 -2.13 -18.29 -21.07
CA ILE A 183 -1.00 -17.37 -21.33
C ILE A 183 -0.03 -17.35 -20.15
N MET A 184 -0.54 -17.29 -18.91
CA MET A 184 0.24 -17.16 -17.67
C MET A 184 0.89 -18.48 -17.22
N THR A 185 1.60 -19.13 -18.14
CA THR A 185 2.38 -20.34 -17.88
C THR A 185 3.47 -20.08 -16.82
N PRO A 186 4.02 -21.14 -16.17
CA PRO A 186 5.13 -20.98 -15.24
C PRO A 186 6.32 -20.23 -15.84
N GLN A 187 6.66 -20.50 -17.10
CA GLN A 187 7.74 -19.81 -17.82
C GLN A 187 7.45 -18.31 -17.98
N TRP A 188 6.23 -17.96 -18.36
CA TRP A 188 5.81 -16.57 -18.47
C TRP A 188 5.90 -15.86 -17.11
N ARG A 189 5.42 -16.49 -16.04
CA ARG A 189 5.48 -15.94 -14.67
C ARG A 189 6.93 -15.69 -14.23
N THR A 190 7.83 -16.64 -14.50
CA THR A 190 9.27 -16.46 -14.21
C THR A 190 9.87 -15.29 -14.98
N ARG A 191 9.52 -15.11 -16.26
CA ARG A 191 10.01 -13.98 -17.07
C ARG A 191 9.52 -12.64 -16.54
N VAL A 192 8.23 -12.54 -16.24
CA VAL A 192 7.63 -11.32 -15.66
C VAL A 192 8.26 -11.01 -14.30
N LEU A 193 8.36 -12.01 -13.41
CA LEU A 193 8.95 -11.85 -12.10
C LEU A 193 10.42 -11.39 -12.18
N SER A 194 11.22 -12.00 -13.05
CA SER A 194 12.62 -11.60 -13.27
C SER A 194 12.73 -10.16 -13.77
N ASN A 195 11.87 -9.76 -14.70
CA ASN A 195 11.83 -8.40 -15.22
C ASN A 195 11.44 -7.39 -14.12
N ARG A 196 10.37 -7.65 -13.36
CA ARG A 196 9.94 -6.78 -12.24
C ARG A 196 10.96 -6.71 -11.11
N LEU A 197 11.61 -7.83 -10.78
CA LEU A 197 12.69 -7.86 -9.80
C LEU A 197 13.84 -6.93 -10.20
N LYS A 198 14.30 -7.01 -11.46
CA LYS A 198 15.35 -6.12 -11.98
C LYS A 198 14.93 -4.65 -11.92
N GLN A 199 13.69 -4.35 -12.31
CA GLN A 199 13.14 -2.99 -12.23
C GLN A 199 13.14 -2.47 -10.78
N ASN A 200 12.65 -3.26 -9.83
CA ASN A 200 12.60 -2.88 -8.42
C ASN A 200 14.00 -2.74 -7.78
N LEU A 201 14.98 -3.53 -8.22
CA LEU A 201 16.37 -3.37 -7.80
C LEU A 201 16.97 -2.05 -8.29
N ILE A 202 16.72 -1.66 -9.54
CA ILE A 202 17.14 -0.36 -10.09
C ILE A 202 16.46 0.79 -9.34
N ASP A 203 15.19 0.64 -8.96
CA ASP A 203 14.44 1.66 -8.21
C ASP A 203 14.94 1.82 -6.76
N THR A 204 15.57 0.79 -6.19
CA THR A 204 16.03 0.81 -4.80
C THR A 204 17.53 0.98 -4.63
N SER A 205 18.33 0.77 -5.67
CA SER A 205 19.79 0.88 -5.58
C SER A 205 20.27 2.31 -5.30
N GLY A 206 19.40 3.32 -5.50
CA GLY A 206 19.73 4.72 -5.23
C GLY A 206 20.92 5.22 -6.06
N GLU A 207 21.15 4.58 -7.22
CA GLU A 207 22.30 4.86 -8.06
C GLU A 207 22.28 6.28 -8.62
N ARG A 208 23.47 6.89 -8.66
CA ARG A 208 23.70 8.22 -9.23
C ARG A 208 23.86 8.20 -10.74
N GLU A 209 24.14 7.02 -11.31
CA GLU A 209 24.34 6.85 -12.74
C GLU A 209 23.00 6.68 -13.46
N SER A 210 22.94 7.17 -14.70
CA SER A 210 21.72 7.07 -15.51
C SER A 210 21.53 5.62 -15.99
N LEU A 211 20.56 4.93 -15.38
CA LEU A 211 20.11 3.61 -15.80
C LEU A 211 18.95 3.67 -16.82
N GLU A 212 18.72 4.82 -17.45
CA GLU A 212 17.59 5.04 -18.36
C GLU A 212 17.51 4.05 -19.54
N PRO A 213 18.62 3.69 -20.23
CA PRO A 213 18.55 2.68 -21.28
C PRO A 213 18.07 1.31 -20.78
N TRP A 214 18.47 0.93 -19.56
CA TRP A 214 18.03 -0.31 -18.92
C TRP A 214 16.56 -0.25 -18.51
N ARG A 215 16.12 0.87 -17.92
CA ARG A 215 14.71 1.12 -17.58
C ARG A 215 13.82 1.04 -18.81
N TYR A 216 14.22 1.67 -19.91
CA TYR A 216 13.50 1.61 -21.18
C TYR A 216 13.37 0.17 -21.68
N ARG A 217 14.47 -0.60 -21.71
CA ARG A 217 14.46 -1.99 -22.15
C ARG A 217 13.55 -2.86 -21.28
N LEU A 218 13.66 -2.75 -19.95
CA LEU A 218 12.82 -3.51 -19.02
C LEU A 218 11.33 -3.14 -19.17
N GLY A 219 11.03 -1.87 -19.38
CA GLY A 219 9.68 -1.37 -19.63
C GLY A 219 9.08 -1.92 -20.92
N THR A 220 9.84 -1.93 -22.01
CA THR A 220 9.42 -2.52 -23.30
C THR A 220 9.18 -4.02 -23.17
N GLU A 221 10.13 -4.77 -22.60
CA GLU A 221 9.97 -6.22 -22.39
C GLU A 221 8.73 -6.53 -21.54
N TYR A 222 8.48 -5.78 -20.46
CA TYR A 222 7.30 -5.98 -19.63
C TYR A 222 6.01 -5.69 -20.39
N ARG A 223 5.98 -4.63 -21.19
CA ARG A 223 4.82 -4.30 -22.02
C ARG A 223 4.51 -5.45 -22.99
N GLU A 224 5.52 -5.96 -23.69
CA GLU A 224 5.39 -7.09 -24.61
C GLU A 224 4.90 -8.37 -23.90
N LEU A 225 5.47 -8.67 -22.72
CA LEU A 225 5.05 -9.82 -21.92
C LEU A 225 3.58 -9.71 -21.47
N THR A 226 3.13 -8.52 -21.11
CA THR A 226 1.80 -8.31 -20.50
C THR A 226 0.72 -7.92 -21.50
N GLU A 227 1.08 -7.48 -22.71
CA GLU A 227 0.15 -7.05 -23.76
C GLU A 227 -0.95 -8.09 -24.05
N PRO A 228 -0.68 -9.41 -24.21
CA PRO A 228 -1.73 -10.38 -24.48
C PRO A 228 -2.76 -10.48 -23.33
N VAL A 229 -2.29 -10.42 -22.08
CA VAL A 229 -3.16 -10.46 -20.89
C VAL A 229 -4.00 -9.19 -20.80
N ASN A 230 -3.39 -8.03 -21.07
CA ASN A 230 -4.08 -6.73 -21.06
C ASN A 230 -5.16 -6.65 -22.15
N LYS A 231 -4.89 -7.16 -23.36
CA LYS A 231 -5.89 -7.25 -24.44
C LYS A 231 -7.10 -8.08 -24.03
N LEU A 232 -6.91 -9.19 -23.32
CA LEU A 232 -8.01 -9.99 -22.78
C LEU A 232 -8.79 -9.26 -21.68
N ALA A 233 -8.10 -8.51 -20.83
CA ALA A 233 -8.75 -7.68 -19.82
C ALA A 233 -9.62 -6.58 -20.46
N ASP A 234 -9.13 -5.93 -21.51
CA ASP A 234 -9.90 -4.92 -22.25
C ASP A 234 -11.10 -5.54 -22.96
N ALA A 235 -10.92 -6.69 -23.62
CA ALA A 235 -12.02 -7.42 -24.26
C ALA A 235 -13.11 -7.84 -23.26
N LEU A 236 -12.73 -8.33 -22.07
CA LEU A 236 -13.67 -8.62 -20.99
C LEU A 236 -14.43 -7.36 -20.57
N ARG A 237 -13.75 -6.23 -20.36
CA ARG A 237 -14.41 -4.98 -19.95
C ARG A 237 -15.41 -4.52 -21.00
N THR A 238 -15.03 -4.56 -22.27
CA THR A 238 -15.91 -4.22 -23.40
C THR A 238 -17.13 -5.13 -23.44
N GLU A 239 -16.96 -6.47 -23.38
CA GLU A 239 -18.08 -7.41 -23.42
C GLU A 239 -19.02 -7.24 -22.20
N VAL A 240 -18.47 -7.02 -21.00
CA VAL A 240 -19.29 -6.81 -19.79
C VAL A 240 -20.08 -5.50 -19.87
N VAL A 241 -19.46 -4.40 -20.31
CA VAL A 241 -20.15 -3.10 -20.46
C VAL A 241 -21.23 -3.18 -21.56
N ALA A 242 -20.99 -3.96 -22.61
CA ALA A 242 -21.96 -4.18 -23.68
C ALA A 242 -23.24 -4.88 -23.22
N LEU A 243 -23.22 -5.59 -22.07
CA LEU A 243 -24.43 -6.20 -21.50
C LEU A 243 -25.47 -5.17 -21.07
N ALA A 244 -25.06 -3.94 -20.75
CA ALA A 244 -25.98 -2.87 -20.36
C ALA A 244 -26.94 -2.53 -21.50
N THR A 245 -28.23 -2.31 -21.20
CA THR A 245 -29.18 -1.80 -22.19
C THR A 245 -28.92 -0.32 -22.48
N PRO A 246 -29.42 0.24 -23.60
CA PRO A 246 -29.34 1.68 -23.86
C PRO A 246 -29.93 2.54 -22.71
N GLU A 247 -31.00 2.08 -22.09
CA GLU A 247 -31.66 2.75 -20.96
C GLU A 247 -30.79 2.73 -19.71
N GLN A 248 -30.19 1.58 -19.38
CA GLN A 248 -29.24 1.44 -18.27
C GLN A 248 -28.00 2.33 -18.46
N ARG A 249 -27.45 2.39 -19.68
CA ARG A 249 -26.32 3.28 -20.01
C ARG A 249 -26.71 4.75 -19.84
N THR A 250 -27.89 5.14 -20.33
CA THR A 250 -28.39 6.52 -20.21
C THR A 250 -28.59 6.90 -18.75
N ALA A 251 -29.17 6.01 -17.94
CA ALA A 251 -29.33 6.22 -16.50
C ALA A 251 -27.97 6.37 -15.80
N ALA A 252 -26.99 5.51 -16.12
CA ALA A 252 -25.66 5.57 -15.55
C ALA A 252 -24.92 6.88 -15.90
N VAL A 253 -25.01 7.35 -17.15
CA VAL A 253 -24.48 8.66 -17.57
C VAL A 253 -25.12 9.79 -16.78
N ALA A 254 -26.45 9.76 -16.59
CA ALA A 254 -27.15 10.77 -15.81
C ALA A 254 -26.67 10.78 -14.34
N THR A 255 -26.47 9.62 -13.73
CA THR A 255 -25.91 9.51 -12.35
C THR A 255 -24.51 10.12 -12.26
N VAL A 256 -23.62 9.81 -13.21
CA VAL A 256 -22.27 10.40 -13.24
C VAL A 256 -22.35 11.91 -13.45
N GLY A 257 -23.22 12.37 -14.35
CA GLY A 257 -23.40 13.81 -14.61
C GLY A 257 -23.89 14.58 -13.38
N GLN A 258 -24.83 14.02 -12.62
CA GLN A 258 -25.30 14.60 -11.36
C GLN A 258 -24.19 14.66 -10.31
N ALA A 259 -23.41 13.58 -10.16
CA ALA A 259 -22.28 13.54 -9.23
C ALA A 259 -21.20 14.57 -9.63
N ALA A 260 -20.82 14.61 -10.91
CA ALA A 260 -19.82 15.55 -11.41
C ALA A 260 -20.28 17.01 -11.25
N ALA A 261 -21.54 17.34 -11.54
CA ALA A 261 -22.09 18.68 -11.32
C ALA A 261 -22.06 19.08 -9.83
N LYS A 262 -22.37 18.14 -8.91
CA LYS A 262 -22.25 18.36 -7.46
C LYS A 262 -20.81 18.69 -7.03
N HIS A 263 -19.81 18.19 -7.77
CA HIS A 263 -18.39 18.43 -7.52
C HIS A 263 -17.79 19.55 -8.38
N GLY A 264 -18.63 20.36 -9.04
CA GLY A 264 -18.18 21.56 -9.76
C GLY A 264 -17.71 21.32 -11.20
N ALA A 265 -18.01 20.15 -11.79
CA ALA A 265 -17.71 19.91 -13.20
C ALA A 265 -18.49 20.88 -14.10
N THR A 266 -17.79 21.41 -15.10
CA THR A 266 -18.33 22.33 -16.10
C THR A 266 -19.19 21.59 -17.13
N ALA A 267 -20.03 22.34 -17.86
CA ALA A 267 -20.86 21.78 -18.93
C ALA A 267 -20.05 21.18 -20.10
N GLU A 268 -18.79 21.56 -20.28
CA GLU A 268 -17.90 20.97 -21.29
C GLU A 268 -17.33 19.64 -20.82
N GLU A 269 -16.92 19.54 -19.55
CA GLU A 269 -16.47 18.28 -18.95
C GLU A 269 -17.61 17.25 -18.92
N LEU A 270 -18.83 17.67 -18.60
CA LEU A 270 -20.02 16.81 -18.63
C LEU A 270 -20.30 16.27 -20.04
N ARG A 271 -20.16 17.10 -21.08
CA ARG A 271 -20.30 16.66 -22.49
C ARG A 271 -19.20 15.67 -22.88
N THR A 272 -17.98 15.87 -22.38
CA THR A 272 -16.86 14.95 -22.61
C THR A 272 -17.11 13.60 -21.95
N ILE A 273 -17.60 13.58 -20.71
CA ILE A 273 -17.98 12.35 -20.00
C ILE A 273 -19.07 11.60 -20.76
N GLU A 274 -20.11 12.31 -21.22
CA GLU A 274 -21.19 11.71 -22.01
C GLU A 274 -20.69 11.13 -23.34
N ALA A 275 -19.77 11.82 -24.02
CA ALA A 275 -19.17 11.33 -25.27
C ALA A 275 -18.33 10.07 -25.07
N VAL A 276 -17.58 9.96 -23.96
CA VAL A 276 -16.77 8.77 -23.64
C VAL A 276 -17.64 7.56 -23.24
N MET A 277 -18.82 7.81 -22.67
CA MET A 277 -19.73 6.76 -22.20
C MET A 277 -20.68 6.24 -23.28
N LYS A 278 -20.81 6.94 -24.42
CA LYS A 278 -21.57 6.48 -25.58
C LYS A 278 -20.64 5.63 -26.47
N PRO A 279 -20.88 4.31 -26.59
CA PRO A 279 -20.08 3.45 -27.47
C PRO A 279 -20.26 3.77 -28.95
#